data_AF-A0A7S1F405-F1
#
_entry.id   AF-A0A7S1F405-F1
#
_cell.length_a   1.000
_cell.length_b   1.000
_cell.length_c   1.000
_cell.angle_alpha   90.00
_cell.angle_beta   90.00
_cell.angle_gamma   90.00
#
_symmetry.space_group_name_H-M   'P 1'
#
loop_
_entity.id
_entity.type
_entity.pdbx_description
1 polymer ?
#
loop_
_entity_poly.entity_id
_entity_poly.type
_entity_poly.pdbx_seq_one_letter_code
_entity_poly.pdbx_strand_id
1 'polypeptide(L)'
;STWLQTVSVPELAWVIFTHGEDNDVVLAQRLAEAILCRQRKRGPYKSCVELADVCREVKQGVDDRGQHPAKLTFQAIRAFLNHEVEQLHLALRGAMQRLRHGCLCVVITYRRKEAAQVKRFLREHEEADARFATFVTPRRLAELYPLLTTDFPWACSLASEATKPSLAEMDRNPRSRPAVAHFLRKETRDPMLSPCLGVLPRPQKDQLKIPQPLPFLGSSRGQGVQGRDRGDQR
;
A
#
# COMPACT_ATOMS: atom_id res chain seq x y z
N SER A 1 28.28 -2.09 -2.32
CA SER A 1 27.54 -2.86 -1.30
C SER A 1 27.83 -4.34 -1.48
N THR A 2 28.13 -5.07 -0.41
CA THR A 2 28.35 -6.53 -0.43
C THR A 2 27.06 -7.29 -0.77
N TRP A 3 25.89 -6.75 -0.39
CA TRP A 3 24.59 -7.40 -0.62
C TRP A 3 24.27 -7.65 -2.11
N LEU A 4 24.55 -6.67 -2.98
CA LEU A 4 24.34 -6.84 -4.44
C LEU A 4 25.22 -7.95 -5.05
N GLN A 5 26.26 -8.40 -4.35
CA GLN A 5 27.14 -9.48 -4.81
C GLN A 5 26.61 -10.87 -4.49
N THR A 6 25.72 -10.97 -3.51
CA THR A 6 25.19 -12.25 -3.02
C THR A 6 23.75 -12.49 -3.45
N VAL A 7 23.01 -11.44 -3.79
CA VAL A 7 21.58 -11.53 -4.15
C VAL A 7 21.38 -12.20 -5.52
N SER A 8 20.35 -13.04 -5.63
CA SER A 8 19.90 -13.65 -6.88
C SER A 8 19.01 -12.70 -7.70
N VAL A 9 18.82 -12.98 -8.98
CA VAL A 9 17.93 -12.18 -9.85
C VAL A 9 16.50 -12.13 -9.31
N PRO A 10 15.86 -13.26 -8.92
CA PRO A 10 14.49 -13.21 -8.40
C PRO A 10 14.37 -12.39 -7.11
N GLU A 11 15.36 -12.46 -6.22
CA GLU A 11 15.37 -11.68 -4.97
C GLU A 11 15.49 -10.18 -5.25
N LEU A 12 16.41 -9.78 -6.13
CA LEU A 12 16.57 -8.37 -6.49
C LEU A 12 15.32 -7.84 -7.23
N ALA A 13 14.73 -8.64 -8.13
CA ALA A 13 13.49 -8.29 -8.81
C ALA A 13 12.35 -8.12 -7.80
N TRP A 14 12.25 -9.02 -6.82
CA TRP A 14 11.28 -8.90 -5.74
C TRP A 14 11.47 -7.62 -4.92
N VAL A 15 12.71 -7.26 -4.58
CA VAL A 15 13.00 -5.99 -3.88
C VAL A 15 12.56 -4.78 -4.71
N ILE A 16 12.93 -4.74 -5.99
CA ILE A 16 12.59 -3.64 -6.90
C ILE A 16 11.08 -3.51 -7.04
N PHE A 17 10.36 -4.61 -7.28
CA PHE A 17 8.90 -4.61 -7.40
C PHE A 17 8.22 -4.21 -6.08
N THR A 18 8.59 -4.87 -4.98
CA THR A 18 7.95 -4.73 -3.67
C THR A 18 8.18 -3.35 -3.07
N HIS A 19 9.31 -2.69 -3.36
CA HIS A 19 9.64 -1.38 -2.79
C HIS A 19 9.68 -0.22 -3.80
N GLY A 20 9.67 -0.46 -5.13
CA GLY A 20 9.83 0.55 -6.18
C GLY A 20 8.60 1.40 -6.54
N GLU A 21 7.39 1.02 -6.13
CA GLU A 21 6.13 1.80 -6.34
C GLU A 21 5.66 1.94 -7.81
N ASP A 22 6.31 1.30 -8.78
CA ASP A 22 5.90 1.26 -10.19
C ASP A 22 4.85 0.17 -10.49
N ASN A 23 4.75 -0.88 -9.65
CA ASN A 23 3.87 -2.03 -9.80
C ASN A 23 4.06 -2.80 -11.13
N ASP A 24 5.23 -2.68 -11.76
CA ASP A 24 5.57 -3.38 -13.01
C ASP A 24 6.54 -4.52 -12.73
N VAL A 25 6.00 -5.74 -12.64
CA VAL A 25 6.79 -6.95 -12.36
C VAL A 25 7.80 -7.26 -13.47
N VAL A 26 7.45 -6.98 -14.74
CA VAL A 26 8.31 -7.29 -15.88
C VAL A 26 9.47 -6.32 -15.91
N LEU A 27 9.22 -5.04 -15.66
CA LEU A 27 10.29 -4.04 -15.56
C LEU A 27 11.24 -4.32 -14.40
N ALA A 28 10.71 -4.73 -13.24
CA ALA A 28 11.53 -5.10 -12.09
C ALA A 28 12.46 -6.29 -12.40
N GLN A 29 11.95 -7.32 -13.10
CA GLN A 29 12.76 -8.45 -13.57
C GLN A 29 13.83 -8.02 -14.56
N ARG A 30 13.48 -7.19 -15.56
CA ARG A 30 14.44 -6.66 -16.55
C ARG A 30 15.57 -5.86 -15.88
N LEU A 31 15.23 -5.01 -14.92
CA LEU A 31 16.21 -4.25 -14.14
C LEU A 31 17.13 -5.17 -13.34
N ALA A 32 16.58 -6.14 -12.61
CA ALA A 32 17.37 -7.08 -11.82
C ALA A 32 18.34 -7.90 -12.69
N GLU A 33 17.87 -8.42 -13.82
CA GLU A 33 18.68 -9.18 -14.77
C GLU A 33 19.84 -8.33 -15.31
N ALA A 34 19.55 -7.11 -15.78
CA ALA A 34 20.56 -6.20 -16.32
C ALA A 34 21.60 -5.80 -15.26
N ILE A 35 21.15 -5.47 -14.04
CA ILE A 35 22.02 -5.07 -12.93
C ILE A 35 23.02 -6.18 -12.58
N LEU A 36 22.53 -7.42 -12.39
CA LEU A 36 23.39 -8.53 -11.98
C LEU A 36 24.24 -9.05 -13.14
N CYS A 37 23.71 -9.08 -14.37
CA CYS A 37 24.49 -9.44 -15.57
C CYS A 37 25.67 -8.47 -15.78
N ARG A 38 25.42 -7.15 -15.66
CA ARG A 38 26.47 -6.14 -15.76
C ARG A 38 27.53 -6.28 -14.66
N GLN A 39 27.12 -6.61 -13.44
CA GLN A 39 28.03 -6.84 -12.32
C GLN A 39 28.88 -8.10 -12.52
N ARG A 40 28.30 -9.20 -13.01
CA ARG A 40 29.04 -10.43 -13.35
C ARG A 40 30.11 -10.17 -14.41
N LYS A 41 29.81 -9.33 -15.42
CA LYS A 41 30.73 -9.03 -16.53
C LYS A 41 31.84 -8.05 -16.18
N ARG A 42 31.58 -7.03 -15.34
CA ARG A 42 32.54 -5.93 -15.08
C ARG A 42 33.00 -5.83 -13.62
N GLY A 43 32.58 -6.75 -12.76
CA GLY A 43 32.85 -6.72 -11.33
C GLY A 43 31.86 -5.84 -10.54
N PRO A 44 32.07 -5.70 -9.22
CA PRO A 44 31.21 -4.93 -8.33
C PRO A 44 31.09 -3.45 -8.73
N TYR A 45 29.90 -2.87 -8.58
CA TYR A 45 29.68 -1.44 -8.78
C TYR A 45 30.51 -0.59 -7.81
N LYS A 46 31.24 0.39 -8.34
CA LYS A 46 32.10 1.31 -7.56
C LYS A 46 31.41 2.62 -7.22
N SER A 47 30.36 2.98 -7.97
CA SER A 47 29.59 4.21 -7.75
C SER A 47 28.11 4.01 -8.02
N CYS A 48 27.28 4.91 -7.47
CA CYS A 48 25.85 4.95 -7.79
C CYS A 48 25.60 5.35 -9.25
N VAL A 49 26.52 6.07 -9.89
CA VAL A 49 26.39 6.47 -11.30
C VAL A 49 26.40 5.25 -12.20
N GLU A 50 27.33 4.32 -11.98
CA GLU A 50 27.41 3.09 -12.78
C GLU A 50 26.12 2.25 -12.71
N LEU A 51 25.51 2.15 -11.53
CA LEU A 51 24.23 1.45 -11.36
C LEU A 51 23.07 2.23 -12.01
N ALA A 52 23.09 3.56 -11.88
CA ALA A 52 22.08 4.43 -12.47
C ALA A 52 22.09 4.36 -14.01
N ASP A 53 23.26 4.20 -14.62
CA ASP A 53 23.42 4.07 -16.06
C ASP A 53 22.77 2.78 -16.57
N VAL A 54 22.94 1.65 -15.86
CA VAL A 54 22.26 0.39 -16.19
C VAL A 54 20.74 0.55 -16.13
N CYS A 55 20.23 1.21 -15.09
CA CYS A 55 18.79 1.48 -15.01
C CYS A 55 18.32 2.37 -16.17
N ARG A 56 19.13 3.33 -16.62
CA ARG A 56 18.81 4.22 -17.75
C ARG A 56 18.76 3.45 -19.07
N GLU A 57 19.70 2.53 -19.30
CA GLU A 57 19.72 1.66 -20.47
C GLU A 57 18.46 0.79 -20.54
N VAL A 58 18.06 0.18 -19.42
CA VAL A 58 16.87 -0.68 -19.37
C VAL A 58 15.57 0.10 -19.54
N LYS A 59 15.50 1.33 -19.01
CA LYS A 59 14.31 2.18 -19.04
C LYS A 59 14.28 3.14 -20.24
N GLN A 60 15.13 2.91 -21.25
CA GLN A 60 15.13 3.74 -22.44
C GLN A 60 13.77 3.65 -23.15
N GLY A 61 13.13 4.80 -23.38
CA GLY A 61 11.79 4.86 -23.98
C GLY A 61 10.63 4.62 -23.01
N VAL A 62 10.89 4.43 -21.71
CA VAL A 62 9.86 4.39 -20.67
C VAL A 62 9.58 5.82 -20.18
N ASP A 63 8.31 6.21 -20.13
CA ASP A 63 7.92 7.52 -19.58
C ASP A 63 8.04 7.53 -18.05
N ASP A 64 9.12 8.13 -17.56
CA ASP A 64 9.37 8.36 -16.13
C ASP A 64 8.77 9.68 -15.60
N ARG A 65 7.92 10.36 -16.38
CA ARG A 65 7.24 11.62 -16.00
C ARG A 65 8.21 12.68 -15.48
N GLY A 66 9.35 12.81 -16.14
CA GLY A 66 10.43 13.74 -15.78
C GLY A 66 11.27 13.33 -14.56
N GLN A 67 11.12 12.12 -14.03
CA GLN A 67 11.96 11.59 -12.96
C GLN A 67 13.20 10.88 -13.51
N HIS A 68 14.28 10.86 -12.74
CA HIS A 68 15.46 10.08 -13.12
C HIS A 68 15.12 8.57 -13.14
N PRO A 69 15.44 7.82 -14.22
CA PRO A 69 14.99 6.43 -14.38
C PRO A 69 15.36 5.48 -13.24
N ALA A 70 16.56 5.65 -12.68
CA ALA A 70 17.07 4.85 -11.56
C ALA A 70 16.42 5.15 -10.20
N LYS A 71 15.65 6.25 -10.07
CA LYS A 71 15.19 6.76 -8.77
C LYS A 71 14.41 5.72 -7.97
N LEU A 72 13.46 5.04 -8.61
CA LEU A 72 12.63 4.03 -7.96
C LEU A 72 13.44 2.80 -7.55
N THR A 73 14.39 2.37 -8.37
CA THR A 73 15.32 1.27 -8.07
C THR A 73 16.17 1.58 -6.84
N PHE A 74 16.75 2.78 -6.76
CA PHE A 74 17.51 3.20 -5.58
C PHE A 74 16.64 3.30 -4.33
N GLN A 75 15.43 3.85 -4.46
CA GLN A 75 14.48 3.90 -3.35
C GLN A 75 14.12 2.49 -2.86
N ALA A 76 13.94 1.53 -3.77
CA ALA A 76 13.59 0.16 -3.44
C ALA A 76 14.71 -0.54 -2.67
N ILE A 77 15.94 -0.48 -3.19
CA ILE A 77 17.12 -1.08 -2.55
C ILE A 77 17.35 -0.47 -1.17
N ARG A 78 17.26 0.86 -1.05
CA ARG A 78 17.42 1.56 0.23
C ARG A 78 16.36 1.15 1.23
N ALA A 79 15.09 1.08 0.81
CA ALA A 79 13.97 0.67 1.64
C ALA A 79 14.17 -0.72 2.23
N PHE A 80 14.61 -1.66 1.40
CA PHE A 80 14.85 -3.04 1.79
C PHE A 80 16.04 -3.17 2.75
N LEU A 81 17.20 -2.60 2.40
CA LEU A 81 18.41 -2.74 3.19
C LEU A 81 18.30 -2.11 4.59
N ASN A 82 17.53 -1.03 4.72
CA ASN A 82 17.32 -0.35 5.99
C ASN A 82 16.08 -0.84 6.74
N HIS A 83 15.35 -1.84 6.21
CA HIS A 83 14.08 -2.30 6.77
C HIS A 83 13.12 -1.14 7.08
N GLU A 84 13.03 -0.16 6.16
CA GLU A 84 12.39 1.14 6.45
C GLU A 84 10.91 0.98 6.82
N VAL A 85 10.23 -0.04 6.29
CA VAL A 85 8.82 -0.33 6.56
C VAL A 85 8.63 -0.88 7.96
N GLU A 86 9.43 -1.89 8.33
CA GLU A 86 9.39 -2.52 9.64
C GLU A 86 9.79 -1.52 10.73
N GLN A 87 10.83 -0.72 10.49
CA GLN A 87 11.28 0.32 11.40
C GLN A 87 10.19 1.38 11.64
N LEU A 88 9.47 1.81 10.59
CA LEU A 88 8.35 2.74 10.74
C LEU A 88 7.26 2.16 11.64
N HIS A 89 6.87 0.90 11.43
CA HIS A 89 5.85 0.25 12.25
C HIS A 89 6.27 0.12 13.73
N LEU A 90 7.52 -0.33 13.98
CA LEU A 90 8.07 -0.42 15.33
C LEU A 90 8.18 0.94 16.02
N ALA A 91 8.61 1.98 15.28
CA ALA A 91 8.71 3.33 15.81
C ALA A 91 7.34 3.91 16.19
N LEU A 92 6.30 3.71 15.36
CA LEU A 92 4.93 4.15 15.66
C LEU A 92 4.39 3.45 16.91
N ARG A 93 4.56 2.12 17.00
CA ARG A 93 4.15 1.36 18.18
C ARG A 93 4.87 1.82 19.43
N GLY A 94 6.20 2.00 19.36
CA GLY A 94 7.00 2.49 20.48
C GLY A 94 6.62 3.91 20.91
N ALA A 95 6.32 4.79 19.96
CA ALA A 95 5.84 6.14 20.23
C ALA A 95 4.48 6.10 20.96
N MET A 96 3.51 5.34 20.46
CA MET A 96 2.19 5.21 21.09
C MET A 96 2.26 4.59 22.49
N GLN A 97 3.18 3.65 22.73
CA GLN A 97 3.40 3.11 24.07
C GLN A 97 3.88 4.18 25.07
N ARG A 98 4.74 5.11 24.64
CA ARG A 98 5.32 6.14 25.50
C ARG A 98 4.46 7.39 25.69
N LEU A 99 3.61 7.72 24.72
CA LEU A 99 2.75 8.90 24.79
C LEU A 99 1.70 8.78 25.91
N ARG A 100 1.32 9.91 26.51
CA ARG A 100 0.14 9.98 27.37
C ARG A 100 -1.12 9.96 26.50
N HIS A 101 -2.23 9.46 27.05
CA HIS A 101 -3.53 9.53 26.36
C HIS A 101 -3.92 10.99 26.10
N GLY A 102 -4.57 11.26 24.97
CA GLY A 102 -4.89 12.58 24.46
C GLY A 102 -3.73 13.30 23.72
N CYS A 103 -2.49 12.81 23.81
CA CYS A 103 -1.35 13.45 23.15
C CYS A 103 -1.26 13.12 21.65
N LEU A 104 -0.62 14.04 20.91
CA LEU A 104 -0.40 13.93 19.47
C LEU A 104 0.93 13.24 19.15
N CYS A 105 0.91 12.40 18.12
CA CYS A 105 2.07 11.89 17.41
C CYS A 105 2.02 12.42 15.98
N VAL A 106 3.02 13.20 15.58
CA VAL A 106 3.12 13.74 14.21
C VAL A 106 4.11 12.89 13.42
N VAL A 107 3.67 12.39 12.27
CA VAL A 107 4.45 11.52 11.39
C VAL A 107 4.56 12.20 10.03
N ILE A 108 5.78 12.45 9.56
CA ILE A 108 6.01 13.03 8.23
C ILE A 108 6.51 11.94 7.30
N THR A 109 5.78 11.67 6.23
CA THR A 109 6.10 10.65 5.22
C THR A 109 6.47 11.30 3.90
N TYR A 110 7.44 10.75 3.18
CA TYR A 110 7.91 11.27 1.88
C TYR A 110 7.59 10.35 0.70
N ARG A 111 7.06 9.15 0.97
CA ARG A 111 6.71 8.16 -0.04
C ARG A 111 5.30 7.62 0.17
N ARG A 112 4.69 7.12 -0.92
CA ARG A 112 3.32 6.62 -0.86
C ARG A 112 3.21 5.38 0.02
N LYS A 113 4.22 4.50 -0.01
CA LYS A 113 4.26 3.31 0.85
C LYS A 113 4.33 3.65 2.33
N GLU A 114 5.11 4.67 2.71
CA GLU A 114 5.16 5.14 4.11
C GLU A 114 3.81 5.68 4.56
N ALA A 115 3.17 6.53 3.75
CA ALA A 115 1.84 7.05 4.06
C ALA A 115 0.79 5.93 4.15
N ALA A 116 0.89 4.90 3.28
CA ALA A 116 0.03 3.73 3.35
C ALA A 116 0.26 2.93 4.64
N GLN A 117 1.51 2.81 5.13
CA GLN A 117 1.81 2.16 6.41
C GLN A 117 1.24 2.92 7.60
N VAL A 118 1.30 4.26 7.60
CA VAL A 118 0.65 5.07 8.65
C VAL A 118 -0.86 4.83 8.67
N LYS A 119 -1.50 4.82 7.50
CA LYS A 119 -2.95 4.53 7.40
C LYS A 119 -3.29 3.11 7.85
N ARG A 120 -2.45 2.13 7.51
CA ARG A 120 -2.61 0.75 7.95
C ARG A 120 -2.47 0.63 9.46
N PHE A 121 -1.45 1.27 10.05
CA PHE A 121 -1.25 1.32 11.49
C PHE A 121 -2.48 1.91 12.19
N LEU A 122 -3.05 2.98 11.65
CA LEU A 122 -4.30 3.56 12.17
C LEU A 122 -5.45 2.54 12.14
N ARG A 123 -5.67 1.84 11.02
CA ARG A 123 -6.71 0.79 10.90
C ARG A 123 -6.50 -0.38 11.87
N GLU A 124 -5.25 -0.76 12.12
CA GLU A 124 -4.93 -1.84 13.06
C GLU A 124 -5.16 -1.45 14.52
N HIS A 125 -5.13 -0.14 14.84
CA HIS A 125 -5.22 0.40 16.19
C HIS A 125 -6.41 1.34 16.38
N GLU A 126 -7.40 1.34 15.51
CA GLU A 126 -8.62 2.14 15.70
C GLU A 126 -9.62 1.40 16.59
N GLU A 127 -10.31 2.16 17.44
CA GLU A 127 -11.43 1.68 18.25
C GLU A 127 -12.69 1.58 17.38
N ALA A 128 -13.54 0.60 17.64
CA ALA A 128 -14.85 0.54 17.02
C ALA A 128 -15.77 1.62 17.59
N ASP A 129 -16.72 2.12 16.80
CA ASP A 129 -17.84 2.88 17.36
C ASP A 129 -18.75 1.93 18.16
N ALA A 130 -19.07 2.29 19.41
CA ALA A 130 -19.89 1.47 20.29
C ALA A 130 -21.27 1.14 19.71
N ARG A 131 -21.91 2.08 19.00
CA ARG A 131 -23.19 1.83 18.34
C ARG A 131 -23.01 0.87 17.18
N PHE A 132 -21.95 1.03 16.40
CA PHE A 132 -21.63 0.10 15.32
C PHE A 132 -21.42 -1.34 15.84
N ALA A 133 -20.76 -1.49 16.99
CA ALA A 133 -20.51 -2.80 17.60
C ALA A 133 -21.80 -3.55 18.00
N THR A 134 -22.89 -2.84 18.33
CA THR A 134 -24.14 -3.47 18.82
C THR A 134 -24.86 -4.36 17.82
N PHE A 135 -24.73 -4.11 16.51
CA PHE A 135 -25.42 -4.86 15.46
C PHE A 135 -24.48 -5.74 14.62
N VAL A 136 -23.23 -5.87 15.03
CA VAL A 136 -22.20 -6.65 14.33
C VAL A 136 -21.78 -7.82 15.21
N THR A 137 -21.67 -9.01 14.62
CA THR A 137 -21.23 -10.19 15.37
C THR A 137 -19.79 -10.01 15.87
N PRO A 138 -19.39 -10.57 17.03
CA PRO A 138 -18.03 -10.43 17.56
C PRO A 138 -16.94 -10.86 16.56
N ARG A 139 -17.19 -11.93 15.79
CA ARG A 139 -16.28 -12.37 14.73
C ARG A 139 -16.13 -11.35 13.61
N ARG A 140 -17.23 -10.72 13.19
CA ARG A 140 -17.17 -9.67 12.16
C ARG A 140 -16.54 -8.40 12.71
N LEU A 141 -16.78 -8.07 13.98
CA LEU A 141 -16.17 -6.93 14.64
C LEU A 141 -14.64 -7.10 14.74
N ALA A 142 -14.16 -8.30 15.09
CA ALA A 142 -12.74 -8.67 15.07
C ALA A 142 -12.09 -8.57 13.68
N GLU A 143 -12.84 -8.82 12.60
CA GLU A 143 -12.35 -8.63 11.23
C GLU A 143 -12.22 -7.15 10.85
N LEU A 144 -13.13 -6.30 11.34
CA LEU A 144 -13.22 -4.88 11.00
C LEU A 144 -12.29 -4.02 11.87
N TYR A 145 -12.09 -4.41 13.13
CA TYR A 145 -11.32 -3.68 14.13
C TYR A 145 -10.31 -4.63 14.80
N PRO A 146 -9.14 -4.84 14.17
CA PRO A 146 -8.14 -5.80 14.65
C PRO A 146 -7.69 -5.53 16.09
N LEU A 147 -7.68 -4.26 16.52
CA LEU A 147 -7.35 -3.86 17.89
C LEU A 147 -8.12 -4.63 18.96
N LEU A 148 -9.40 -4.95 18.69
CA LEU A 148 -10.25 -5.69 19.64
C LEU A 148 -9.80 -7.12 19.90
N THR A 149 -8.95 -7.69 19.03
CA THR A 149 -8.38 -9.03 19.21
C THR A 149 -7.05 -8.99 19.99
N THR A 150 -6.60 -7.82 20.40
CA THR A 150 -5.35 -7.59 21.13
C THR A 150 -5.61 -7.10 22.56
N ASP A 151 -4.57 -7.13 23.39
CA ASP A 151 -4.54 -6.60 24.76
C ASP A 151 -3.95 -5.18 24.84
N PHE A 152 -3.83 -4.47 23.71
CA PHE A 152 -3.27 -3.12 23.73
C PHE A 152 -4.12 -2.18 24.60
N PRO A 153 -3.50 -1.46 25.56
CA PRO A 153 -4.23 -0.62 26.51
C PRO A 153 -4.60 0.76 25.95
N TRP A 154 -4.40 0.98 24.65
CA TRP A 154 -4.64 2.26 23.98
C TRP A 154 -5.17 2.03 22.58
N ALA A 155 -5.94 3.01 22.10
CA ALA A 155 -6.34 3.12 20.70
C ALA A 155 -5.61 4.29 20.04
N CYS A 156 -5.71 4.37 18.71
CA CYS A 156 -5.16 5.43 17.90
C CYS A 156 -6.26 6.00 17.01
N SER A 157 -6.40 7.32 17.01
CA SER A 157 -7.33 8.05 16.14
C SER A 157 -6.58 9.05 15.28
N LEU A 158 -7.25 9.53 14.23
CA LEU A 158 -6.75 10.65 13.43
C LEU A 158 -7.17 11.96 14.10
N ALA A 159 -6.20 12.79 14.47
CA ALA A 159 -6.46 14.08 15.11
C ALA A 159 -6.92 15.16 14.12
N SER A 160 -6.44 15.08 12.87
CA SER A 160 -6.80 15.97 11.77
C SER A 160 -6.44 15.34 10.43
N GLU A 161 -6.96 15.91 9.35
CA GLU A 161 -6.56 15.49 8.01
C GLU A 161 -5.05 15.65 7.76
N ALA A 162 -4.52 14.79 6.90
CA ALA A 162 -3.12 14.81 6.54
C ALA A 162 -2.80 16.09 5.75
N THR A 163 -1.74 16.80 6.14
CA THR A 163 -1.40 18.10 5.58
C THR A 163 -0.24 17.97 4.58
N LYS A 164 -0.35 18.65 3.44
CA LYS A 164 0.71 18.79 2.43
C LYS A 164 1.45 20.12 2.63
N PRO A 165 2.71 20.23 2.19
CA PRO A 165 3.43 21.49 2.24
C PRO A 165 2.73 22.55 1.39
N SER A 166 2.90 23.81 1.80
CA SER A 166 2.44 24.95 0.99
C SER A 166 3.31 25.14 -0.25
N LEU A 167 2.81 25.84 -1.27
CA LEU A 167 3.60 26.18 -2.46
C LEU A 167 4.87 26.97 -2.09
N ALA A 168 4.75 27.95 -1.19
CA ALA A 168 5.89 28.73 -0.70
C ALA A 168 6.95 27.87 0.00
N GLU A 169 6.54 26.81 0.71
CA GLU A 169 7.48 25.86 1.31
C GLU A 169 8.16 24.98 0.26
N MET A 170 7.42 24.50 -0.74
CA MET A 170 7.99 23.69 -1.83
C MET A 170 9.01 24.48 -2.66
N ASP A 171 8.80 25.79 -2.83
CA ASP A 171 9.73 26.66 -3.54
C ASP A 171 11.02 26.90 -2.74
N ARG A 172 10.90 27.12 -1.42
CA ARG A 172 12.05 27.27 -0.51
C ARG A 172 12.80 25.97 -0.28
N ASN A 173 12.08 24.86 -0.22
CA ASN A 173 12.63 23.53 0.03
C ASN A 173 12.01 22.50 -0.92
N PRO A 174 12.62 22.27 -2.10
CA PRO A 174 12.11 21.29 -3.06
C PRO A 174 11.99 19.86 -2.51
N ARG A 175 12.68 19.52 -1.41
CA ARG A 175 12.56 18.22 -0.74
C ARG A 175 11.28 18.05 0.06
N SER A 176 10.56 19.13 0.37
CA SER A 176 9.25 19.05 1.04
C SER A 176 8.15 18.61 0.07
N ARG A 177 8.32 18.80 -1.25
CA ARG A 177 7.28 18.51 -2.25
C ARG A 177 6.54 17.17 -2.09
N PRO A 178 7.20 16.03 -1.83
CA PRO A 178 6.51 14.75 -1.64
C PRO A 178 6.08 14.48 -0.18
N ALA A 179 6.34 15.40 0.75
CA ALA A 179 6.05 15.24 2.17
C ALA A 179 4.54 15.31 2.45
N VAL A 180 4.10 14.53 3.43
CA VAL A 180 2.75 14.55 3.99
C VAL A 180 2.87 14.39 5.50
N ALA A 181 2.30 15.33 6.25
CA ALA A 181 2.22 15.26 7.71
C ALA A 181 0.91 14.61 8.15
N HIS A 182 1.00 13.55 8.95
CA HIS A 182 -0.13 12.83 9.55
C HIS A 182 -0.16 13.12 11.04
N PHE A 183 -1.35 13.39 11.57
CA PHE A 183 -1.56 13.75 12.97
C PHE A 183 -2.35 12.65 13.65
N LEU A 184 -1.66 11.82 14.42
CA LEU A 184 -2.27 10.72 15.16
C LEU A 184 -2.47 11.15 16.61
N ARG A 185 -3.51 10.62 17.27
CA ARG A 185 -3.73 10.83 18.69
C ARG A 185 -3.83 9.49 19.41
N LYS A 186 -3.17 9.39 20.56
CA LYS A 186 -3.34 8.24 21.45
C LYS A 186 -4.63 8.41 22.23
N GLU A 187 -5.55 7.48 22.08
CA GLU A 187 -6.83 7.48 22.78
C GLU A 187 -6.85 6.46 23.91
N THR A 188 -7.70 6.69 24.90
CA THR A 188 -8.05 5.68 25.89
C THR A 188 -8.99 4.66 25.25
N ARG A 189 -8.88 3.40 25.67
CA ARG A 189 -9.78 2.34 25.21
C ARG A 189 -11.21 2.59 25.75
N ASP A 190 -12.23 2.32 24.94
CA ASP A 190 -13.62 2.40 25.41
C ASP A 190 -13.94 1.19 26.31
N PRO A 191 -14.26 1.39 27.61
CA PRO A 191 -14.57 0.30 28.52
C PRO A 191 -15.89 -0.42 28.20
N MET A 192 -16.78 0.20 27.41
CA MET A 192 -18.05 -0.42 27.00
C MET A 192 -17.87 -1.44 25.88
N LEU A 193 -16.74 -1.41 25.18
CA LEU A 193 -16.44 -2.38 24.12
C LEU A 193 -15.81 -3.63 24.70
N SER A 194 -16.55 -4.74 24.64
CA SER A 194 -16.02 -6.04 25.00
C SER A 194 -14.89 -6.44 24.04
N PRO A 195 -13.72 -6.81 24.55
CA PRO A 195 -12.64 -7.28 23.70
C PRO A 195 -13.03 -8.60 23.04
N CYS A 196 -12.64 -8.77 21.78
CA CYS A 196 -12.84 -9.99 21.00
C CYS A 196 -11.64 -10.94 21.14
N LEU A 197 -11.07 -11.05 22.35
CA LEU A 197 -9.92 -11.91 22.61
C LEU A 197 -10.24 -13.37 22.30
N GLY A 198 -9.32 -14.04 21.61
CA GLY A 198 -9.49 -15.44 21.18
C GLY A 198 -10.42 -15.64 19.98
N VAL A 199 -11.05 -14.59 19.45
CA VAL A 199 -11.87 -14.67 18.25
C VAL A 199 -10.97 -14.63 17.02
N LEU A 200 -11.00 -15.69 16.21
CA LEU A 200 -10.21 -15.78 14.98
C LEU A 200 -10.97 -15.18 13.78
N PRO A 201 -10.50 -14.06 13.19
CA PRO A 201 -11.10 -13.49 11.99
C PRO A 201 -10.90 -14.41 10.78
N ARG A 202 -11.79 -14.32 9.79
CA ARG A 202 -11.57 -15.03 8.52
C ARG A 202 -10.36 -14.45 7.76
N PRO A 203 -9.65 -15.27 6.95
CA PRO A 203 -8.63 -14.76 6.04
C PRO A 203 -9.21 -13.70 5.10
N GLN A 204 -8.43 -12.65 4.80
CA GLN A 204 -8.91 -11.51 4.00
C GLN A 204 -9.48 -11.90 2.63
N LYS A 205 -8.90 -12.92 1.99
CA LYS A 205 -9.37 -13.50 0.72
C LYS A 205 -10.81 -14.05 0.78
N ASP A 206 -11.27 -14.46 1.96
CA ASP A 206 -12.57 -15.09 2.18
C ASP A 206 -13.61 -14.09 2.74
N GLN A 207 -13.20 -12.84 2.99
CA GLN A 207 -14.06 -11.80 3.56
C GLN A 207 -14.93 -11.11 2.52
N LEU A 208 -14.48 -11.06 1.26
CA LEU A 208 -15.21 -10.44 0.15
C LEU A 208 -15.76 -11.51 -0.79
N LYS A 209 -16.95 -11.25 -1.36
CA LYS A 209 -17.61 -12.11 -2.34
C LYS A 209 -17.93 -11.29 -3.58
N ILE A 210 -17.69 -11.88 -4.75
CA ILE A 210 -18.08 -11.29 -6.03
C ILE A 210 -19.58 -11.52 -6.20
N PRO A 211 -20.42 -10.47 -6.33
CA PRO A 211 -21.83 -10.64 -6.60
C PRO A 211 -22.04 -11.22 -8.00
N GLN A 212 -23.04 -12.09 -8.17
CA GLN A 212 -23.45 -12.50 -9.51
C GLN A 212 -24.17 -11.33 -10.19
N PRO A 213 -23.73 -10.91 -11.39
CA PRO A 213 -24.41 -9.83 -12.10
C PRO A 213 -25.82 -10.30 -12.48
N LEU A 214 -26.80 -9.41 -12.36
CA LEU A 214 -28.13 -9.67 -12.89
C LEU A 214 -28.04 -9.86 -14.41
N PRO A 215 -28.84 -10.78 -15.00
CA PRO A 215 -28.86 -10.95 -16.44
C PRO A 215 -29.20 -9.61 -17.11
N PHE A 216 -28.45 -9.28 -18.16
CA PHE A 216 -28.73 -8.11 -18.98
C PHE A 216 -30.09 -8.30 -19.66
N LEU A 217 -31.12 -7.64 -19.13
CA LEU A 217 -32.43 -7.54 -19.76
C LEU A 217 -32.31 -6.53 -20.91
N GLY A 218 -31.78 -6.99 -22.04
CA GLY A 218 -31.91 -6.27 -23.30
C GLY A 218 -33.38 -6.00 -23.58
N SER A 219 -33.71 -4.81 -24.10
CA SER A 219 -35.09 -4.48 -24.48
C SER A 219 -35.59 -5.46 -25.54
N SER A 220 -36.36 -6.45 -25.13
CA SER A 220 -37.11 -7.33 -26.02
C SER A 220 -38.27 -6.53 -26.64
N ARG A 221 -37.96 -5.74 -27.68
CA ARG A 221 -38.97 -5.27 -28.64
C ARG A 221 -38.97 -6.17 -29.88
N GLY A 222 -39.90 -7.14 -29.86
CA GLY A 222 -40.71 -7.51 -31.02
C GLY A 222 -40.07 -8.37 -32.12
N GLN A 223 -39.94 -9.67 -31.90
CA GLN A 223 -40.22 -10.63 -32.97
C GLN A 223 -41.69 -11.03 -32.85
N GLY A 224 -42.51 -10.57 -33.80
CA GLY A 224 -43.95 -10.80 -33.79
C GLY A 224 -44.66 -10.20 -35.00
N VAL A 225 -44.27 -10.60 -36.21
CA VAL A 225 -45.20 -10.63 -37.36
C VAL A 225 -44.94 -11.93 -38.14
N GLN A 226 -45.82 -12.90 -37.91
CA GLN A 226 -45.97 -14.11 -38.71
C GLN A 226 -46.24 -13.76 -40.17
N GLY A 227 -45.49 -14.39 -41.08
CA GLY A 227 -45.80 -14.42 -42.50
C GLY A 227 -47.19 -15.04 -42.72
N ARG A 228 -48.07 -14.31 -43.41
CA ARG A 228 -49.26 -14.90 -44.03
C ARG A 228 -48.86 -15.45 -45.39
N ASP A 229 -48.67 -16.75 -45.46
CA ASP A 229 -48.81 -17.50 -46.70
C ASP A 229 -50.27 -17.41 -47.16
N ARG A 230 -50.50 -16.79 -48.33
CA ARG A 230 -51.71 -17.02 -49.11
C ARG A 230 -51.33 -17.99 -50.22
N GLY A 231 -51.75 -19.24 -50.05
CA GLY A 231 -51.74 -20.25 -51.09
C GLY A 231 -52.69 -19.87 -52.21
N ASP A 232 -52.14 -19.92 -53.42
CA ASP A 232 -52.82 -19.82 -54.70
C ASP A 232 -52.96 -21.24 -55.24
N GLN A 233 -54.19 -21.75 -55.35
CA GLN A 233 -54.56 -22.96 -56.10
C GLN A 233 -56.09 -23.12 -56.13
N ARG A 234 -56.71 -22.62 -57.20
CA ARG A 234 -57.65 -23.36 -58.07
C ARG A 234 -58.06 -22.51 -59.27
#